data_AF-R0C458-F1
#
_entry.id   AF-R0C458-F1
#
_cell.length_a   1.000
_cell.length_b   1.000
_cell.length_c   1.000
_cell.angle_alpha   90.00
_cell.angle_beta   90.00
_cell.angle_gamma   90.00
#
_symmetry.space_group_name_H-M   'P 1'
#
loop_
_entity.id
_entity.type
_entity.pdbx_description
1 polymer ?
#
loop_
_entity_poly.entity_id
_entity_poly.type
_entity_poly.pdbx_seq_one_letter_code
_entity_poly.pdbx_strand_id
1 'polypeptide(L)'
;MGFSLDISVPALTVFIQGLVSFFSPCVLPLIPLYIGYLSGGTGKRGEDGRMHYERSKVMLHTLCFVIGVSFAFFLLGLGFSTLGTFFKSNQLLFARVGGILVVLFGFYQLGFFGKSGAMGKEHRLPFKLDMLAMSPITALIMGFTFSFAWTPCVGPALASVLLMAASASTKALAFGLIGVYTLGFVLPFLAVGLFTTSLLEFFKTHGNVVKYTVKVGGILMIFMGLLMFTGRMNAVTGYLSRFQTQSSVQGSKEPGEGGDKTPAMTAGTEPESADSESGAETEATEADKANAPEETAGDGEEGADQAEAGAQEVLPAIDFTLKDQYGNTHSLSDYKGKTIFLNFWATWCPPCRAEMPDIQKIYETYDTEGDDALIVLGVAGPGYGNEKSEEGIKEFLDENGYTYPVLMDTTGELFSAYGIYSYPTTFMIDRDGNVFGYASGQLNEDMMKNIIEQTMEGKRR
;
A
#
# COMPACT_ATOMS: atom_id res chain seq x y z
N MET A 1 23.43 1.22 24.21
CA MET A 1 23.52 2.23 23.15
C MET A 1 23.79 1.49 21.85
N GLY A 2 22.78 1.30 21.01
CA GLY A 2 22.89 0.44 19.83
C GLY A 2 21.53 0.20 19.18
N PHE A 3 20.90 1.27 18.69
CA PHE A 3 19.72 1.24 17.84
C PHE A 3 19.87 2.43 16.89
N SER A 4 20.05 2.21 15.57
CA SER A 4 19.79 3.19 14.49
C SER A 4 20.42 2.83 13.13
N LEU A 5 20.30 1.60 12.64
CA LEU A 5 20.55 1.33 11.21
C LEU A 5 19.31 0.75 10.51
N ASP A 6 18.60 -0.19 11.13
CA ASP A 6 17.34 -0.73 10.58
C ASP A 6 16.15 0.24 10.61
N ILE A 7 16.15 1.30 11.43
CA ILE A 7 15.12 2.36 11.35
C ILE A 7 15.48 3.41 10.29
N SER A 8 16.77 3.61 10.04
CA SER A 8 17.25 4.63 9.12
C SER A 8 16.93 4.26 7.67
N VAL A 9 16.96 2.97 7.33
CA VAL A 9 16.66 2.49 5.97
C VAL A 9 15.17 2.67 5.62
N PRO A 10 14.19 2.22 6.43
CA PRO A 10 12.76 2.50 6.23
C PRO A 10 12.41 3.98 6.29
N ALA A 11 13.02 4.73 7.21
CA ALA A 11 12.76 6.18 7.31
C ALA A 11 13.25 6.91 6.05
N LEU A 12 14.43 6.57 5.53
CA LEU A 12 14.98 7.18 4.34
C LEU A 12 14.17 6.81 3.09
N THR A 13 13.75 5.55 2.94
CA THR A 13 12.91 5.15 1.80
C THR A 13 11.55 5.84 1.82
N VAL A 14 10.90 5.92 2.99
CA VAL A 14 9.62 6.62 3.16
C VAL A 14 9.77 8.13 2.92
N PHE A 15 10.87 8.73 3.35
CA PHE A 15 11.18 10.14 3.09
C PHE A 15 11.37 10.40 1.58
N ILE A 16 12.14 9.56 0.89
CA ILE A 16 12.36 9.66 -0.56
C ILE A 16 11.04 9.43 -1.31
N GLN A 17 10.20 8.49 -0.88
CA GLN A 17 8.89 8.24 -1.48
C GLN A 17 7.97 9.46 -1.36
N GLY A 18 7.99 10.16 -0.22
CA GLY A 18 7.28 11.44 -0.04
C GLY A 18 7.80 12.52 -1.00
N LEU A 19 9.11 12.59 -1.21
CA LEU A 19 9.74 13.53 -2.13
C LEU A 19 9.42 13.20 -3.61
N VAL A 20 9.42 11.92 -3.98
CA VAL A 20 9.05 11.47 -5.34
C VAL A 20 7.57 11.71 -5.62
N SER A 21 6.71 11.58 -4.61
CA SER A 21 5.27 11.86 -4.73
C SER A 21 4.97 13.30 -5.10
N PHE A 22 5.82 14.25 -4.68
CA PHE A 22 5.73 15.65 -5.11
C PHE A 22 5.96 15.83 -6.62
N PHE A 23 6.83 15.02 -7.21
CA PHE A 23 7.09 15.02 -8.65
C PHE A 23 6.07 14.20 -9.45
N SER A 24 5.08 13.60 -8.77
CA SER A 24 4.06 12.82 -9.43
C SER A 24 3.27 13.67 -10.44
N PRO A 25 2.96 13.14 -11.63
CA PRO A 25 2.26 13.85 -12.70
C PRO A 25 0.94 14.51 -12.28
N CYS A 26 0.34 14.08 -11.17
CA CYS A 26 -0.89 14.67 -10.65
C CYS A 26 -0.69 15.98 -9.87
N VAL A 27 0.49 16.21 -9.29
CA VAL A 27 0.79 17.39 -8.47
C VAL A 27 1.29 18.55 -9.33
N LEU A 28 2.08 18.22 -10.36
CA LEU A 28 2.75 19.19 -11.24
C LEU A 28 1.79 20.21 -11.91
N PRO A 29 0.58 19.82 -12.37
CA PRO A 29 -0.40 20.76 -12.95
C PRO A 29 -1.04 21.71 -11.92
N LEU A 30 -1.02 21.37 -10.62
CA LEU A 30 -1.64 22.18 -9.57
C LEU A 30 -0.69 23.25 -9.00
N ILE A 31 0.63 23.06 -9.16
CA ILE A 31 1.65 24.02 -8.70
C ILE A 31 1.39 25.46 -9.18
N PRO A 32 1.06 25.73 -10.46
CA PRO A 32 0.83 27.09 -10.95
C PRO A 32 -0.41 27.75 -10.31
N LEU A 33 -1.46 26.97 -10.03
CA LEU A 33 -2.66 27.45 -9.36
C LEU A 33 -2.35 27.79 -7.89
N TYR A 34 -1.62 26.89 -7.21
CA TYR A 34 -1.17 27.11 -5.84
C TYR A 34 -0.32 28.37 -5.70
N ILE A 35 0.66 28.56 -6.58
CA ILE A 35 1.50 29.76 -6.60
C ILE A 35 0.67 31.01 -6.89
N GLY A 36 -0.27 30.95 -7.84
CA GLY A 36 -1.18 32.07 -8.14
C GLY A 36 -2.01 32.48 -6.92
N TYR A 37 -2.46 31.50 -6.12
CA TYR A 37 -3.20 31.74 -4.90
C TYR A 37 -2.32 32.28 -3.75
N LEU A 38 -1.17 31.64 -3.49
CA LEU A 38 -0.24 32.06 -2.44
C LEU A 38 0.37 33.45 -2.70
N SER A 39 0.66 33.72 -3.98
CA SER A 39 1.20 34.99 -4.47
C SER A 39 0.14 36.08 -4.54
N GLY A 40 -1.14 35.72 -4.72
CA GLY A 40 -2.24 36.65 -4.96
C GLY A 40 -2.55 37.57 -3.78
N GLY A 41 -2.15 37.22 -2.56
CA GLY A 41 -2.49 37.97 -1.34
C GLY A 41 -1.33 38.69 -0.63
N THR A 42 -0.09 38.59 -1.10
CA THR A 42 1.10 39.01 -0.32
C THR A 42 2.04 39.99 -1.02
N GLY A 43 1.82 40.30 -2.29
CA GLY A 43 2.63 41.27 -3.03
C GLY A 43 2.16 42.70 -2.83
N LYS A 44 2.89 43.50 -2.03
CA LYS A 44 2.77 44.96 -2.10
C LYS A 44 3.64 45.44 -3.26
N ARG A 45 3.04 46.15 -4.22
CA ARG A 45 3.76 46.78 -5.34
C ARG A 45 4.52 47.99 -4.79
N GLY A 46 5.83 47.88 -4.65
CA GLY A 46 6.69 49.01 -4.29
C GLY A 46 6.81 50.01 -5.45
N GLU A 47 7.15 51.25 -5.15
CA GLU A 47 7.28 52.37 -6.12
C GLU A 47 8.28 52.09 -7.26
N ASP A 48 9.16 51.11 -7.12
CA ASP A 48 10.17 50.73 -8.12
C ASP A 48 9.70 49.62 -9.10
N GLY A 49 8.41 49.26 -9.08
CA GLY A 49 7.84 48.24 -9.97
C GLY A 49 8.21 46.78 -9.64
N ARG A 50 8.97 46.55 -8.56
CA ARG A 50 9.29 45.21 -8.02
C ARG A 50 8.34 44.84 -6.87
N MET A 51 7.87 43.60 -6.86
CA MET A 51 6.93 43.08 -5.86
C MET A 51 7.68 42.73 -4.57
N HIS A 52 7.37 43.40 -3.46
CA HIS A 52 7.92 43.07 -2.14
C HIS A 52 6.92 42.19 -1.38
N TYR A 53 7.38 41.01 -0.98
CA TYR A 53 6.61 40.04 -0.21
C TYR A 53 7.13 40.04 1.24
N GLU A 54 6.23 40.28 2.20
CA GLU A 54 6.56 40.15 3.62
C GLU A 54 6.76 38.67 3.97
N ARG A 55 8.02 38.24 4.09
CA ARG A 55 8.42 36.83 4.32
C ARG A 55 7.70 36.19 5.51
N SER A 56 7.42 36.96 6.56
CA SER A 56 6.71 36.50 7.77
C SER A 56 5.29 36.02 7.48
N LYS A 57 4.57 36.70 6.57
CA LYS A 57 3.18 36.36 6.22
C LYS A 57 3.13 35.09 5.36
N VAL A 58 4.08 34.95 4.43
CA VAL A 58 4.25 33.73 3.61
C VAL A 58 4.59 32.53 4.49
N MET A 59 5.46 32.71 5.49
CA MET A 59 5.82 31.65 6.43
C MET A 59 4.61 31.20 7.27
N LEU A 60 3.79 32.14 7.74
CA LEU A 60 2.58 31.83 8.52
C LEU A 60 1.53 31.05 7.70
N HIS A 61 1.30 31.44 6.44
CA HIS A 61 0.40 30.71 5.55
C HIS A 61 0.92 29.31 5.20
N THR A 62 2.24 29.19 5.01
CA THR A 62 2.89 27.89 4.78
C THR A 62 2.75 26.98 6.00
N LEU A 63 2.95 27.52 7.21
CA LEU A 63 2.78 26.77 8.46
C LEU A 63 1.32 26.28 8.63
N CYS A 64 0.33 27.15 8.39
CA CYS A 64 -1.09 26.74 8.45
C CYS A 64 -1.45 25.69 7.39
N PHE A 65 -0.85 25.74 6.20
CA PHE A 65 -1.04 24.74 5.16
C PHE A 65 -0.45 23.38 5.59
N VAL A 66 0.76 23.38 6.14
CA VAL A 66 1.43 22.17 6.66
C VAL A 66 0.60 21.54 7.77
N ILE A 67 0.10 22.34 8.72
CA ILE A 67 -0.78 21.85 9.79
C ILE A 67 -2.05 21.22 9.22
N GLY A 68 -2.66 21.80 8.18
CA GLY A 68 -3.84 21.24 7.53
C GLY A 68 -3.57 19.88 6.87
N VAL A 69 -2.44 19.74 6.17
CA VAL A 69 -2.02 18.47 5.55
C VAL A 69 -1.69 17.42 6.61
N SER A 70 -0.93 17.78 7.64
CA SER A 70 -0.62 16.88 8.76
C SER A 70 -1.89 16.41 9.47
N PHE A 71 -2.86 17.31 9.69
CA PHE A 71 -4.14 16.97 10.30
C PHE A 71 -4.96 16.01 9.42
N ALA A 72 -4.96 16.19 8.10
CA ALA A 72 -5.63 15.27 7.17
C ALA A 72 -5.00 13.87 7.19
N PHE A 73 -3.67 13.78 7.16
CA PHE A 73 -2.98 12.48 7.26
C PHE A 73 -3.19 11.80 8.61
N PHE A 74 -3.24 12.57 9.69
CA PHE A 74 -3.53 12.04 11.02
C PHE A 74 -4.97 11.49 11.11
N LEU A 75 -5.95 12.22 10.55
CA LEU A 75 -7.33 11.76 10.42
C LEU A 75 -7.45 10.48 9.59
N LEU A 76 -6.71 10.39 8.48
CA LEU A 76 -6.70 9.20 7.63
C LEU A 76 -6.04 8.01 8.33
N GLY A 77 -4.93 8.24 9.04
CA GLY A 77 -4.22 7.19 9.79
C GLY A 77 -5.06 6.64 10.96
N LEU A 78 -5.75 7.51 11.71
CA LEU A 78 -6.66 7.09 12.78
C LEU A 78 -7.96 6.47 12.28
N GLY A 79 -8.46 6.93 11.12
CA GLY A 79 -9.71 6.47 10.54
C GLY A 79 -9.61 5.16 9.75
N PHE A 80 -8.39 4.65 9.51
CA PHE A 80 -8.19 3.53 8.59
C PHE A 80 -8.87 2.23 9.04
N SER A 81 -8.95 1.96 10.36
CA SER A 81 -9.51 0.72 10.89
C SER A 81 -11.00 0.55 10.62
N THR A 82 -11.80 1.61 10.75
CA THR A 82 -13.26 1.56 10.52
C THR A 82 -13.65 1.96 9.10
N LEU A 83 -12.90 2.90 8.50
CA LEU A 83 -13.18 3.40 7.16
C LEU A 83 -12.68 2.43 6.07
N GLY A 84 -11.68 1.60 6.38
CA GLY A 84 -11.05 0.66 5.45
C GLY A 84 -12.00 -0.43 4.95
N THR A 85 -12.82 -1.03 5.82
CA THR A 85 -13.82 -2.04 5.43
C THR A 85 -14.93 -1.43 4.56
N PHE A 86 -15.38 -0.21 4.88
CA PHE A 86 -16.34 0.55 4.07
C PHE A 86 -15.77 0.92 2.68
N PHE A 87 -14.48 1.27 2.63
CA PHE A 87 -13.77 1.56 1.39
C PHE A 87 -13.67 0.33 0.49
N LYS A 88 -13.40 -0.87 1.02
CA LYS A 88 -13.32 -2.11 0.20
C LYS A 88 -14.62 -2.44 -0.52
N SER A 89 -15.75 -2.33 0.17
CA SER A 89 -17.07 -2.58 -0.44
C SER A 89 -17.43 -1.56 -1.52
N ASN A 90 -16.94 -0.31 -1.41
CA ASN A 90 -17.27 0.80 -2.31
C ASN A 90 -16.09 1.30 -3.17
N GLN A 91 -14.97 0.59 -3.22
CA GLN A 91 -13.72 1.08 -3.80
C GLN A 91 -13.89 1.44 -5.29
N LEU A 92 -14.70 0.65 -6.00
CA LEU A 92 -15.03 0.90 -7.40
C LEU A 92 -15.87 2.17 -7.61
N LEU A 93 -16.78 2.49 -6.68
CA LEU A 93 -17.57 3.72 -6.73
C LEU A 93 -16.70 4.94 -6.43
N PHE A 94 -15.85 4.88 -5.41
CA PHE A 94 -14.90 5.96 -5.09
C PHE A 94 -13.91 6.20 -6.23
N ALA A 95 -13.37 5.14 -6.84
CA ALA A 95 -12.47 5.25 -7.99
C ALA A 95 -13.15 5.88 -9.21
N ARG A 96 -14.40 5.50 -9.51
CA ARG A 96 -15.16 6.12 -10.62
C ARG A 96 -15.52 7.58 -10.35
N VAL A 97 -16.00 7.91 -9.15
CA VAL A 97 -16.36 9.28 -8.78
C VAL A 97 -15.12 10.18 -8.79
N GLY A 98 -14.02 9.72 -8.20
CA GLY A 98 -12.73 10.42 -8.23
C GLY A 98 -12.21 10.58 -9.67
N GLY A 99 -12.32 9.55 -10.50
CA GLY A 99 -11.89 9.59 -11.90
C GLY A 99 -12.68 10.60 -12.72
N ILE A 100 -13.99 10.65 -12.56
CA ILE A 100 -14.87 11.64 -13.22
C ILE A 100 -14.48 13.06 -12.80
N LEU A 101 -14.25 13.30 -11.51
CA LEU A 101 -13.85 14.61 -10.99
C LEU A 101 -12.49 15.05 -11.54
N VAL A 102 -11.51 14.14 -11.56
CA VAL A 102 -10.17 14.39 -12.12
C VAL A 102 -10.24 14.69 -13.63
N VAL A 103 -11.02 13.93 -14.39
CA VAL A 103 -11.24 14.19 -15.83
C VAL A 103 -11.89 15.56 -16.03
N LEU A 104 -12.91 15.90 -15.24
CA LEU A 104 -13.58 17.21 -15.30
C LEU A 104 -12.59 18.34 -15.01
N PHE A 105 -11.73 18.19 -14.00
CA PHE A 105 -10.71 19.17 -13.67
C PHE A 105 -9.63 19.29 -14.76
N GLY A 106 -9.23 18.17 -15.38
CA GLY A 106 -8.32 18.17 -16.52
C GLY A 106 -8.92 18.89 -17.75
N PHE A 107 -10.21 18.70 -18.03
CA PHE A 107 -10.91 19.42 -19.11
C PHE A 107 -11.00 20.92 -18.83
N TYR A 108 -11.22 21.31 -17.56
CA TYR A 108 -11.18 22.69 -17.13
C TYR A 108 -9.78 23.31 -17.35
N GLN A 109 -8.72 22.59 -16.98
CA GLN A 109 -7.34 23.05 -17.13
C GLN A 109 -6.88 23.14 -18.59
N LEU A 110 -7.41 22.30 -19.49
CA LEU A 110 -7.16 22.42 -20.93
C LEU A 110 -7.80 23.66 -21.56
N GLY A 111 -8.62 24.38 -20.81
CA GLY A 111 -9.23 25.62 -21.28
C GLY A 111 -10.20 25.37 -22.44
N PHE A 112 -10.82 24.19 -22.53
CA PHE A 112 -11.90 23.93 -23.49
C PHE A 112 -13.07 24.93 -23.30
N PHE A 113 -13.27 25.37 -22.06
CA PHE A 113 -14.18 26.48 -21.70
C PHE A 113 -13.60 27.89 -21.95
N GLY A 114 -12.31 28.02 -22.26
CA GLY A 114 -11.60 29.30 -22.39
C GLY A 114 -11.62 29.92 -23.80
N LYS A 115 -12.21 29.25 -24.80
CA LYS A 115 -12.30 29.80 -26.18
C LYS A 115 -13.71 30.10 -26.66
N SER A 116 -14.76 29.64 -25.97
CA SER A 116 -16.12 30.01 -26.34
C SER A 116 -16.50 31.28 -25.60
N GLY A 117 -16.68 32.39 -26.32
CA GLY A 117 -16.96 33.74 -25.82
C GLY A 117 -18.23 33.92 -24.97
N ALA A 118 -18.83 32.84 -24.47
CA ALA A 118 -19.96 32.85 -23.54
C ALA A 118 -19.55 33.17 -22.09
N MET A 119 -18.28 32.93 -21.71
CA MET A 119 -17.75 33.20 -20.37
C MET A 119 -16.64 34.28 -20.37
N GLY A 120 -16.64 35.11 -21.41
CA GLY A 120 -15.94 36.41 -21.45
C GLY A 120 -16.86 37.58 -21.10
N LYS A 121 -18.10 37.30 -20.68
CA LYS A 121 -18.99 38.32 -20.14
C LYS A 121 -18.67 38.43 -18.65
N GLU A 122 -17.91 39.46 -18.29
CA GLU A 122 -17.72 39.94 -16.93
C GLU A 122 -19.02 39.83 -16.13
N HIS A 123 -19.18 38.74 -15.40
CA HIS A 123 -19.88 38.80 -14.14
C HIS A 123 -18.80 38.98 -13.09
N ARG A 124 -18.26 40.22 -13.03
CA ARG A 124 -17.51 40.67 -11.86
C ARG A 124 -18.49 40.65 -10.70
N LEU A 125 -18.64 39.50 -10.07
CA LEU A 125 -19.28 39.43 -8.78
C LEU A 125 -18.44 40.33 -7.86
N PRO A 126 -19.01 41.38 -7.26
CA PRO A 126 -18.32 42.25 -6.34
C PRO A 126 -18.16 41.56 -4.98
N PHE A 127 -17.73 40.30 -4.97
CA PHE A 127 -17.24 39.68 -3.76
C PHE A 127 -15.85 40.24 -3.53
N LYS A 128 -15.68 40.89 -2.38
CA LYS A 128 -14.38 41.19 -1.79
C LYS A 128 -13.67 39.88 -1.43
N LEU A 129 -13.34 39.08 -2.45
CA LEU A 129 -12.63 37.81 -2.35
C LEU A 129 -11.14 38.04 -2.09
N ASP A 130 -10.67 39.29 -2.07
CA ASP A 130 -9.34 39.66 -1.57
C ASP A 130 -9.20 39.38 -0.07
N MET A 131 -10.29 39.35 0.71
CA MET A 131 -10.24 39.05 2.15
C MET A 131 -10.34 37.54 2.44
N LEU A 132 -11.01 36.78 1.57
CA LEU A 132 -11.13 35.33 1.68
C LEU A 132 -9.85 34.62 1.19
N ALA A 133 -9.13 35.21 0.24
CA ALA A 133 -7.79 34.78 -0.19
C ALA A 133 -6.69 35.05 0.86
N MET A 134 -6.99 35.77 1.94
CA MET A 134 -6.00 36.28 2.92
C MET A 134 -6.06 35.61 4.30
N SER A 135 -6.99 34.66 4.51
CA SER A 135 -7.18 34.05 5.84
C SER A 135 -6.42 32.74 5.99
N PRO A 136 -5.70 32.50 7.11
CA PRO A 136 -5.03 31.22 7.37
C PRO A 136 -5.98 30.01 7.31
N ILE A 137 -7.27 30.24 7.55
CA ILE A 137 -8.36 29.25 7.44
C ILE A 137 -8.53 28.76 5.99
N THR A 138 -8.43 29.63 4.98
CA THR A 138 -8.55 29.17 3.58
C THR A 138 -7.32 28.40 3.12
N ALA A 139 -6.13 28.73 3.64
CA ALA A 139 -4.93 27.90 3.44
C ALA A 139 -5.09 26.51 4.07
N LEU A 140 -5.70 26.41 5.25
CA LEU A 140 -6.00 25.14 5.93
C LEU A 140 -7.02 24.31 5.15
N ILE A 141 -8.14 24.90 4.72
CA ILE A 141 -9.17 24.23 3.92
C ILE A 141 -8.60 23.74 2.58
N MET A 142 -7.76 24.55 1.94
CA MET A 142 -7.10 24.15 0.68
C MET A 142 -6.11 23.00 0.90
N GLY A 143 -5.33 23.00 1.99
CA GLY A 143 -4.46 21.87 2.34
C GLY A 143 -5.23 20.58 2.61
N PHE A 144 -6.36 20.68 3.32
CA PHE A 144 -7.27 19.55 3.54
C PHE A 144 -7.86 19.04 2.22
N THR A 145 -8.38 19.93 1.37
CA THR A 145 -8.98 19.56 0.07
C THR A 145 -7.97 18.93 -0.88
N PHE A 146 -6.75 19.47 -0.91
CA PHE A 146 -5.64 18.93 -1.68
C PHE A 146 -5.27 17.52 -1.22
N SER A 147 -5.49 17.23 0.07
CA SER A 147 -5.28 15.88 0.62
C SER A 147 -6.26 14.83 0.12
N PHE A 148 -7.47 15.22 -0.30
CA PHE A 148 -8.40 14.29 -0.95
C PHE A 148 -8.16 14.20 -2.46
N ALA A 149 -7.69 15.29 -3.08
CA ALA A 149 -7.47 15.34 -4.52
C ALA A 149 -6.29 14.46 -4.98
N TRP A 150 -5.29 14.22 -4.12
CA TRP A 150 -4.15 13.38 -4.45
C TRP A 150 -4.34 11.88 -4.14
N THR A 151 -5.35 11.52 -3.33
CA THR A 151 -5.61 10.14 -2.90
C THR A 151 -5.73 9.15 -4.07
N PRO A 152 -6.37 9.48 -5.21
CA PRO A 152 -6.43 8.53 -6.33
C PRO A 152 -5.08 8.25 -7.01
N CYS A 153 -4.12 9.19 -7.00
CA CYS A 153 -2.81 8.99 -7.64
C CYS A 153 -1.73 8.51 -6.67
N VAL A 154 -1.82 8.89 -5.40
CA VAL A 154 -0.83 8.56 -4.35
C VAL A 154 -1.34 7.41 -3.48
N GLY A 155 -2.61 7.01 -3.63
CA GLY A 155 -3.25 5.94 -2.86
C GLY A 155 -2.44 4.65 -2.74
N PRO A 156 -1.89 4.09 -3.84
CA PRO A 156 -1.06 2.89 -3.77
C PRO A 156 0.22 3.08 -2.93
N ALA A 157 0.83 4.26 -3.03
CA ALA A 157 2.03 4.61 -2.26
C ALA A 157 1.70 4.89 -0.78
N LEU A 158 0.54 5.47 -0.49
CA LEU A 158 0.09 5.66 0.90
C LEU A 158 -0.29 4.33 1.55
N ALA A 159 -0.93 3.42 0.80
CA ALA A 159 -1.28 2.09 1.28
C ALA A 159 -0.04 1.27 1.63
N SER A 160 1.02 1.33 0.82
CA SER A 160 2.28 0.62 1.15
C SER A 160 2.93 1.14 2.44
N VAL A 161 2.90 2.45 2.67
CA VAL A 161 3.42 3.05 3.91
C VAL A 161 2.51 2.72 5.10
N LEU A 162 1.20 2.74 4.94
CA LEU A 162 0.26 2.38 6.00
C LEU A 162 0.36 0.89 6.37
N LEU A 163 0.54 0.00 5.38
CA LEU A 163 0.82 -1.42 5.60
C LEU A 163 2.13 -1.61 6.37
N MET A 164 3.18 -0.90 5.98
CA MET A 164 4.47 -0.94 6.69
C MET A 164 4.34 -0.39 8.11
N ALA A 165 3.55 0.68 8.32
CA ALA A 165 3.27 1.23 9.64
C ALA A 165 2.39 0.30 10.49
N ALA A 166 1.46 -0.45 9.89
CA ALA A 166 0.63 -1.44 10.55
C ALA A 166 1.44 -2.66 11.02
N SER A 167 2.48 -3.03 10.27
CA SER A 167 3.42 -4.10 10.67
C SER A 167 4.37 -3.70 11.81
N ALA A 168 4.42 -2.41 12.18
CA ALA A 168 5.28 -1.95 13.25
C ALA A 168 4.70 -2.31 14.63
N SER A 169 5.50 -3.00 15.45
CA SER A 169 5.11 -3.53 16.78
C SER A 169 4.70 -2.48 17.81
N THR A 170 4.89 -1.19 17.53
CA THR A 170 4.59 -0.09 18.45
C THR A 170 3.84 1.04 17.76
N LYS A 171 2.74 1.51 18.36
CA LYS A 171 1.96 2.67 17.88
C LYS A 171 2.85 3.90 17.66
N ALA A 172 3.87 4.10 18.50
CA ALA A 172 4.85 5.18 18.38
C ALA A 172 5.71 5.09 17.09
N LEU A 173 6.03 3.88 16.63
CA LEU A 173 6.78 3.67 15.38
C LEU A 173 5.92 3.99 14.16
N ALA A 174 4.65 3.59 14.17
CA ALA A 174 3.69 3.93 13.13
C ALA A 174 3.52 5.45 12.98
N PHE A 175 3.33 6.17 14.09
CA PHE A 175 3.28 7.64 14.09
C PHE A 175 4.60 8.28 13.63
N GLY A 176 5.74 7.69 14.02
CA GLY A 176 7.06 8.14 13.56
C GLY A 176 7.23 8.04 12.04
N LEU A 177 6.85 6.91 11.44
CA LEU A 177 6.93 6.68 9.98
C LEU A 177 6.05 7.65 9.19
N ILE A 178 4.80 7.87 9.64
CA ILE A 178 3.89 8.85 9.03
C ILE A 178 4.45 10.27 9.20
N GLY A 179 5.08 10.58 10.33
CA GLY A 179 5.79 11.83 10.56
C GLY A 179 6.93 12.06 9.56
N VAL A 180 7.75 11.04 9.30
CA VAL A 180 8.85 11.12 8.34
C VAL A 180 8.35 11.29 6.90
N TYR A 181 7.28 10.57 6.53
CA TYR A 181 6.62 10.73 5.23
C TYR A 181 6.10 12.17 5.02
N THR A 182 5.37 12.69 6.02
CA THR A 182 4.82 14.06 5.95
C THR A 182 5.94 15.10 5.90
N LEU A 183 7.04 14.92 6.64
CA LEU A 183 8.21 15.79 6.53
C LEU A 183 8.83 15.77 5.12
N GLY A 184 8.94 14.60 4.49
CA GLY A 184 9.45 14.46 3.12
C GLY A 184 8.58 15.19 2.09
N PHE A 185 7.26 15.15 2.26
CA PHE A 185 6.32 15.86 1.38
C PHE A 185 6.28 17.38 1.63
N VAL A 186 6.40 17.80 2.90
CA VAL A 186 6.34 19.21 3.30
C VAL A 186 7.57 20.00 2.89
N LEU A 187 8.75 19.38 2.87
CA LEU A 187 10.02 20.05 2.60
C LEU A 187 10.08 20.68 1.19
N PRO A 188 9.69 20.00 0.09
CA PRO A 188 9.56 20.62 -1.23
C PRO A 188 8.55 21.78 -1.26
N PHE A 189 7.40 21.66 -0.58
CA PHE A 189 6.40 22.73 -0.50
C PHE A 189 6.94 23.96 0.21
N LEU A 190 7.65 23.77 1.32
CA LEU A 190 8.29 24.85 2.06
C LEU A 190 9.40 25.52 1.23
N ALA A 191 10.17 24.74 0.48
CA ALA A 191 11.17 25.27 -0.45
C ALA A 191 10.52 26.12 -1.55
N VAL A 192 9.44 25.64 -2.17
CA VAL A 192 8.68 26.42 -3.17
C VAL A 192 8.11 27.70 -2.55
N GLY A 193 7.57 27.63 -1.33
CA GLY A 193 7.09 28.78 -0.57
C GLY A 193 8.17 29.85 -0.38
N LEU A 194 9.37 29.44 0.07
CA LEU A 194 10.50 30.34 0.27
C LEU A 194 11.03 30.96 -1.04
N PHE A 195 11.05 30.20 -2.13
CA PHE A 195 11.55 30.64 -3.43
C PHE A 195 10.45 31.14 -4.39
N THR A 196 9.23 31.39 -3.88
CA THR A 196 8.08 31.78 -4.70
C THR A 196 8.37 32.96 -5.62
N THR A 197 9.08 33.99 -5.13
CA THR A 197 9.41 35.19 -5.92
C THR A 197 10.35 34.89 -7.10
N SER A 198 11.42 34.12 -6.88
CA SER A 198 12.34 33.71 -7.94
C SER A 198 11.66 32.78 -8.95
N LEU A 199 10.83 31.85 -8.48
CA LEU A 199 10.08 30.94 -9.35
C LEU A 199 9.09 31.69 -10.24
N LEU A 200 8.43 32.72 -9.68
CA LEU A 200 7.50 33.59 -10.40
C LEU A 200 8.18 34.42 -11.49
N GLU A 201 9.37 34.95 -11.23
CA GLU A 201 10.17 35.66 -12.26
C GLU A 201 10.63 34.71 -13.36
N PHE A 202 11.05 33.49 -12.99
CA PHE A 202 11.41 32.45 -13.95
C PHE A 202 10.23 32.04 -14.84
N PHE A 203 9.05 31.85 -14.26
CA PHE A 203 7.81 31.54 -15.00
C PHE A 203 7.31 32.69 -15.86
N LYS A 204 7.45 33.95 -15.42
CA LYS A 204 7.14 35.11 -16.27
C LYS A 204 8.05 35.17 -17.49
N THR A 205 9.35 34.88 -17.31
CA THR A 205 10.34 34.85 -18.39
C THR A 205 10.07 33.71 -19.37
N HIS A 206 9.61 32.54 -18.88
CA HIS A 206 9.32 31.34 -19.68
C HIS A 206 7.82 31.03 -19.79
N GLY A 207 6.97 32.05 -19.90
CA GLY A 207 5.52 31.88 -19.86
C GLY A 207 4.93 30.96 -20.95
N ASN A 208 5.60 30.84 -22.11
CA ASN A 208 5.20 29.90 -23.16
C ASN A 208 5.49 28.44 -22.79
N VAL A 209 6.62 28.17 -22.10
CA VAL A 209 6.95 26.82 -21.62
C VAL A 209 5.97 26.40 -20.53
N VAL A 210 5.66 27.31 -19.61
CA VAL A 210 4.68 27.05 -18.53
C VAL A 210 3.30 26.70 -19.11
N LYS A 211 2.82 27.43 -20.13
CA LYS A 211 1.57 27.08 -20.83
C LYS A 211 1.62 25.70 -21.46
N TYR A 212 2.74 25.33 -22.06
CA TYR A 212 2.91 24.00 -22.66
C TYR A 212 2.91 22.90 -21.59
N THR A 213 3.65 23.09 -20.49
CA THR A 213 3.69 22.16 -19.36
C THR A 213 2.31 21.96 -18.73
N VAL A 214 1.52 23.02 -18.56
CA VAL A 214 0.14 22.93 -18.05
C VAL A 214 -0.76 22.17 -19.02
N LYS A 215 -0.60 22.39 -20.33
CA LYS A 215 -1.40 21.70 -21.35
C LYS A 215 -1.05 20.21 -21.43
N VAL A 216 0.23 19.87 -21.38
CA VAL A 216 0.71 18.48 -21.32
C VAL A 216 0.25 17.81 -20.04
N GLY A 217 0.38 18.50 -18.90
CA GLY A 217 -0.09 18.02 -17.60
C GLY A 217 -1.60 17.77 -17.56
N GLY A 218 -2.41 18.66 -18.14
CA GLY A 218 -3.86 18.49 -18.26
C GLY A 218 -4.25 17.31 -19.16
N ILE A 219 -3.57 17.11 -20.29
CA ILE A 219 -3.79 15.93 -21.15
C ILE A 219 -3.46 14.64 -20.40
N LEU A 220 -2.34 14.63 -19.67
CA LEU A 220 -1.90 13.47 -18.90
C LEU A 220 -2.83 13.18 -17.72
N MET A 221 -3.35 14.21 -17.05
CA MET A 221 -4.39 14.12 -16.02
C MET A 221 -5.68 13.48 -16.55
N ILE A 222 -6.17 13.89 -17.72
CA ILE A 222 -7.35 13.27 -18.35
C ILE A 222 -7.08 11.81 -18.69
N PHE A 223 -5.91 11.51 -19.25
CA PHE A 223 -5.53 10.15 -19.60
C PHE A 223 -5.51 9.23 -18.37
N MET A 224 -4.89 9.69 -17.26
CA MET A 224 -4.89 8.95 -16.00
C MET A 224 -6.29 8.82 -15.40
N GLY A 225 -7.10 9.87 -15.42
CA GLY A 225 -8.48 9.82 -14.94
C GLY A 225 -9.37 8.86 -15.74
N LEU A 226 -9.17 8.76 -17.06
CA LEU A 226 -9.85 7.78 -17.91
C LEU A 226 -9.41 6.35 -17.63
N LEU A 227 -8.11 6.13 -17.38
CA LEU A 227 -7.59 4.81 -16.97
C LEU A 227 -8.15 4.37 -15.62
N MET A 228 -8.30 5.30 -14.69
CA MET A 228 -8.92 5.04 -13.39
C MET A 228 -10.42 4.75 -13.53
N PHE A 229 -11.13 5.51 -14.36
CA PHE A 229 -12.57 5.30 -14.60
C PHE A 229 -12.86 3.95 -15.27
N THR A 230 -11.99 3.51 -16.17
CA THR A 230 -12.13 2.23 -16.89
C THR A 230 -11.65 1.02 -16.09
N GLY A 231 -11.08 1.21 -14.89
CA GLY A 231 -10.55 0.12 -14.06
C GLY A 231 -9.30 -0.55 -14.63
N ARG A 232 -8.72 -0.03 -15.73
CA ARG A 232 -7.49 -0.56 -16.34
C ARG A 232 -6.22 -0.19 -15.56
N MET A 233 -6.35 0.57 -14.48
CA MET A 233 -5.23 1.02 -13.66
C MET A 233 -4.39 -0.16 -13.13
N ASN A 234 -5.01 -1.26 -12.67
CA ASN A 234 -4.25 -2.43 -12.18
C ASN A 234 -3.39 -3.07 -13.27
N ALA A 235 -3.86 -3.10 -14.51
CA ALA A 235 -3.09 -3.63 -15.63
C ALA A 235 -1.88 -2.74 -15.99
N VAL A 236 -1.98 -1.42 -15.76
CA VAL A 236 -0.88 -0.46 -16.02
C VAL A 236 0.13 -0.46 -14.87
N THR A 237 -0.33 -0.55 -13.62
CA THR A 237 0.54 -0.67 -12.44
C THR A 237 1.41 -1.93 -12.54
N GLY A 238 0.86 -3.07 -12.96
CA GLY A 238 1.64 -4.29 -13.20
C GLY A 238 2.67 -4.19 -14.34
N TYR A 239 2.51 -3.22 -15.25
CA TYR A 239 3.49 -2.95 -16.31
C TYR A 239 4.56 -1.93 -15.88
N LEU A 240 4.18 -0.95 -15.06
CA LEU A 240 5.08 0.08 -14.53
C LEU A 240 5.95 -0.42 -13.38
N SER A 241 5.46 -1.31 -12.53
CA SER A 241 6.26 -1.91 -11.45
C SER A 241 7.51 -2.59 -12.02
N ARG A 242 7.39 -3.29 -13.15
CA ARG A 242 8.51 -3.87 -13.91
C ARG A 242 9.59 -2.84 -14.30
N PHE A 243 9.23 -1.58 -14.51
CA PHE A 243 10.18 -0.49 -14.79
C PHE A 243 10.70 0.21 -13.52
N GLN A 244 9.90 0.25 -12.46
CA GLN A 244 10.23 0.95 -11.21
C GLN A 244 11.28 0.20 -10.39
N THR A 245 11.27 -1.14 -10.39
CA THR A 245 12.32 -1.99 -9.77
C THR A 245 13.72 -1.73 -10.36
N GLN A 246 13.80 -1.16 -11.57
CA GLN A 246 15.08 -0.89 -12.23
C GLN A 246 15.72 0.45 -11.80
N SER A 247 14.97 1.33 -11.13
CA SER A 247 15.43 2.70 -10.79
C SER A 247 15.93 2.86 -9.36
N SER A 248 15.66 1.91 -8.44
CA SER A 248 16.02 2.01 -7.02
C SER A 248 17.42 1.47 -6.66
N VAL A 249 18.13 0.80 -7.58
CA VAL A 249 19.42 0.11 -7.28
C VAL A 249 20.66 0.99 -7.53
N GLN A 250 20.53 2.17 -8.15
CA GLN A 250 21.67 3.00 -8.54
C GLN A 250 22.02 4.05 -7.48
N GLY A 251 22.50 3.67 -6.30
CA GLY A 251 22.73 4.68 -5.26
C GLY A 251 23.55 4.30 -4.04
N SER A 252 24.57 3.43 -4.14
CA SER A 252 25.66 3.32 -3.13
C SER A 252 26.80 2.47 -3.68
N LYS A 253 27.88 3.08 -4.18
CA LYS A 253 29.14 2.37 -4.43
C LYS A 253 30.33 3.30 -4.26
N GLU A 254 31.22 2.95 -3.33
CA GLU A 254 32.63 3.33 -3.32
C GLU A 254 33.48 2.20 -2.67
N PRO A 255 34.80 2.14 -2.94
CA PRO A 255 35.41 0.94 -3.53
C PRO A 255 36.43 0.20 -2.63
N GLY A 256 36.68 -1.07 -2.96
CA GLY A 256 37.82 -1.86 -2.48
C GLY A 256 38.09 -3.05 -3.41
N GLU A 257 39.26 -3.06 -4.04
CA GLU A 257 39.77 -4.01 -5.04
C GLU A 257 40.17 -5.39 -4.46
N GLY A 258 40.10 -6.44 -5.31
CA GLY A 258 41.20 -7.42 -5.42
C GLY A 258 40.87 -8.91 -5.57
N GLY A 259 40.61 -9.38 -6.80
CA GLY A 259 40.91 -10.73 -7.36
C GLY A 259 40.11 -11.95 -6.84
N ASP A 260 39.83 -13.03 -7.56
CA ASP A 260 40.00 -13.46 -8.95
C ASP A 260 39.14 -14.75 -9.12
N LYS A 261 38.64 -14.99 -10.35
CA LYS A 261 38.10 -16.23 -10.95
C LYS A 261 36.68 -16.78 -10.64
N THR A 262 35.87 -16.75 -11.71
CA THR A 262 34.88 -17.75 -12.20
C THR A 262 33.40 -17.52 -11.81
N PRO A 263 32.44 -17.64 -12.76
CA PRO A 263 31.18 -16.91 -12.67
C PRO A 263 30.17 -17.65 -11.79
N ALA A 264 29.89 -17.06 -10.64
CA ALA A 264 28.77 -17.39 -9.78
C ALA A 264 27.70 -16.31 -9.91
N MET A 265 26.45 -16.78 -10.03
CA MET A 265 25.25 -16.28 -9.36
C MET A 265 24.67 -14.88 -9.68
N THR A 266 23.33 -14.90 -9.58
CA THR A 266 22.37 -13.86 -9.19
C THR A 266 22.10 -12.66 -10.10
N ALA A 267 20.83 -12.55 -10.52
CA ALA A 267 19.95 -11.46 -10.08
C ALA A 267 18.50 -11.76 -10.52
N GLY A 268 17.72 -12.33 -9.59
CA GLY A 268 16.26 -12.47 -9.70
C GLY A 268 15.59 -11.13 -9.43
N THR A 269 14.64 -10.77 -10.27
CA THR A 269 13.86 -9.53 -10.23
C THR A 269 12.48 -9.83 -9.64
N GLU A 270 12.14 -9.13 -8.57
CA GLU A 270 10.81 -9.05 -7.92
C GLU A 270 9.67 -8.75 -8.92
N PRO A 271 8.46 -9.29 -8.70
CA PRO A 271 7.25 -8.66 -9.18
C PRO A 271 6.43 -8.07 -8.03
N GLU A 272 6.32 -6.75 -8.05
CA GLU A 272 5.26 -5.97 -7.42
C GLU A 272 3.91 -6.35 -8.08
N SER A 273 3.04 -7.04 -7.34
CA SER A 273 1.61 -7.15 -7.62
C SER A 273 0.83 -6.74 -6.38
N ALA A 274 0.35 -5.50 -6.41
CA ALA A 274 -0.63 -4.97 -5.47
C ALA A 274 -2.04 -5.34 -5.95
N ASP A 275 -2.68 -6.27 -5.25
CA ASP A 275 -4.14 -6.40 -5.11
C ASP A 275 -4.42 -7.45 -4.02
N SER A 276 -4.54 -7.00 -2.78
CA SER A 276 -5.50 -7.49 -1.77
C SER A 276 -5.08 -6.97 -0.40
N GLU A 277 -5.49 -5.75 -0.07
CA GLU A 277 -5.76 -5.48 1.34
C GLU A 277 -7.06 -6.22 1.68
N SER A 278 -6.95 -7.31 2.42
CA SER A 278 -7.97 -7.90 3.29
C SER A 278 -7.31 -8.33 4.59
N GLY A 279 -7.07 -7.36 5.48
CA GLY A 279 -7.04 -7.61 6.91
C GLY A 279 -8.46 -7.41 7.44
N ALA A 280 -9.07 -8.50 7.91
CA ALA A 280 -10.14 -8.46 8.88
C ALA A 280 -9.49 -8.45 10.27
N GLU A 281 -9.90 -7.51 11.12
CA GLU A 281 -9.95 -7.78 12.55
C GLU A 281 -11.37 -8.26 12.85
N THR A 282 -11.44 -9.44 13.44
CA THR A 282 -12.64 -10.06 13.98
C THR A 282 -12.86 -9.50 15.38
N GLU A 283 -13.97 -8.84 15.63
CA GLU A 283 -14.57 -8.81 16.97
C GLU A 283 -15.51 -10.01 17.10
N ALA A 284 -15.30 -10.79 18.15
CA ALA A 284 -16.16 -11.88 18.56
C ALA A 284 -17.55 -11.35 18.94
N THR A 285 -18.58 -11.89 18.31
CA THR A 285 -19.95 -11.89 18.86
C THR A 285 -20.18 -13.17 19.66
N GLU A 286 -20.19 -13.07 20.98
CA GLU A 286 -21.07 -13.92 21.80
C GLU A 286 -22.48 -13.35 21.72
N ALA A 287 -23.44 -14.20 21.31
CA ALA A 287 -24.84 -13.89 21.34
C ALA A 287 -25.53 -14.59 22.53
N ASP A 288 -26.42 -13.80 23.15
CA ASP A 288 -27.73 -14.17 23.71
C ASP A 288 -27.88 -14.39 25.23
N LYS A 289 -28.37 -13.35 25.93
CA LYS A 289 -29.72 -13.34 26.53
C LYS A 289 -30.10 -12.03 27.27
N ALA A 290 -31.17 -11.42 26.78
CA ALA A 290 -32.33 -10.82 27.48
C ALA A 290 -32.19 -9.85 28.68
N ASN A 291 -32.96 -8.74 28.52
CA ASN A 291 -33.58 -7.82 29.50
C ASN A 291 -32.81 -6.59 30.01
N ALA A 292 -33.38 -5.41 29.67
CA ALA A 292 -33.26 -4.12 30.37
C ALA A 292 -34.21 -4.08 31.60
N PRO A 293 -34.24 -3.04 32.48
CA PRO A 293 -33.57 -1.73 32.39
C PRO A 293 -32.93 -1.18 33.71
N GLU A 294 -32.31 0.01 33.55
CA GLU A 294 -32.21 1.15 34.50
C GLU A 294 -31.02 1.35 35.47
N GLU A 295 -30.51 2.60 35.37
CA GLU A 295 -29.97 3.53 36.38
C GLU A 295 -28.48 3.62 36.81
N THR A 296 -27.97 4.85 36.58
CA THR A 296 -27.07 5.71 37.40
C THR A 296 -25.54 5.59 37.38
N ALA A 297 -24.94 6.57 36.67
CA ALA A 297 -23.88 7.52 37.07
C ALA A 297 -22.79 7.18 38.10
N GLY A 298 -21.52 7.46 37.73
CA GLY A 298 -20.43 7.74 38.67
C GLY A 298 -19.03 7.71 38.04
N ASP A 299 -18.44 8.88 37.82
CA ASP A 299 -17.03 9.13 37.46
C ASP A 299 -16.03 8.63 38.53
N GLY A 300 -14.78 8.32 38.11
CA GLY A 300 -13.60 8.57 38.95
C GLY A 300 -12.49 7.51 38.99
N GLU A 301 -11.43 7.80 38.24
CA GLU A 301 -10.00 7.67 38.58
C GLU A 301 -9.22 6.33 38.53
N GLU A 302 -8.06 6.51 37.88
CA GLU A 302 -6.87 5.70 37.62
C GLU A 302 -6.24 4.98 38.83
N GLY A 303 -5.57 3.84 38.57
CA GLY A 303 -4.47 3.38 39.41
C GLY A 303 -4.09 1.90 39.30
N ALA A 304 -3.11 1.61 38.43
CA ALA A 304 -2.07 0.58 38.54
C ALA A 304 -2.44 -0.91 38.76
N ASP A 305 -2.08 -1.77 37.81
CA ASP A 305 -1.09 -2.82 38.08
C ASP A 305 -0.47 -3.36 36.77
N GLN A 306 0.86 -3.35 36.70
CA GLN A 306 1.66 -4.05 35.69
C GLN A 306 2.05 -5.41 36.26
N ALA A 307 1.66 -6.50 35.59
CA ALA A 307 2.48 -7.69 35.32
C ALA A 307 1.56 -8.82 34.82
N GLU A 308 1.74 -9.27 33.57
CA GLU A 308 2.24 -10.61 33.28
C GLU A 308 2.53 -10.80 31.78
N ALA A 309 3.58 -11.56 31.52
CA ALA A 309 4.15 -11.84 30.21
C ALA A 309 3.22 -12.72 29.36
N GLY A 310 3.29 -12.53 28.04
CA GLY A 310 2.34 -13.03 27.05
C GLY A 310 2.06 -14.53 27.07
N ALA A 311 0.78 -14.87 27.20
CA ALA A 311 0.22 -16.10 26.66
C ALA A 311 0.03 -15.88 25.15
N GLN A 312 0.76 -16.66 24.35
CA GLN A 312 0.66 -16.67 22.90
C GLN A 312 -0.71 -17.24 22.50
N GLU A 313 -1.55 -16.47 21.80
CA GLU A 313 -2.85 -16.98 21.32
C GLU A 313 -2.64 -18.16 20.37
N VAL A 314 -3.14 -19.33 20.76
CA VAL A 314 -3.07 -20.57 19.97
C VAL A 314 -4.31 -20.61 19.07
N LEU A 315 -4.10 -20.61 17.75
CA LEU A 315 -5.18 -20.64 16.76
C LEU A 315 -5.29 -22.05 16.16
N PRO A 316 -6.37 -22.82 16.42
CA PRO A 316 -6.53 -24.14 15.83
C PRO A 316 -6.68 -24.06 14.31
N ALA A 317 -6.04 -24.96 13.57
CA ALA A 317 -6.19 -25.04 12.12
C ALA A 317 -7.56 -25.63 11.75
N ILE A 318 -8.12 -25.14 10.63
CA ILE A 318 -9.43 -25.59 10.16
C ILE A 318 -9.29 -26.97 9.55
N ASP A 319 -10.02 -27.95 10.10
CA ASP A 319 -10.02 -29.31 9.59
C ASP A 319 -10.66 -29.36 8.20
N PHE A 320 -10.19 -30.29 7.38
CA PHE A 320 -10.67 -30.48 6.02
C PHE A 320 -10.56 -31.95 5.64
N THR A 321 -11.27 -32.33 4.58
CA THR A 321 -11.16 -33.66 3.99
C THR A 321 -11.28 -33.53 2.49
N LEU A 322 -10.16 -33.65 1.79
CA LEU A 322 -10.08 -33.48 0.33
C LEU A 322 -9.34 -34.65 -0.31
N LYS A 323 -9.51 -34.79 -1.62
CA LYS A 323 -8.78 -35.80 -2.40
C LYS A 323 -7.59 -35.17 -3.11
N ASP A 324 -6.49 -35.89 -3.15
CA ASP A 324 -5.30 -35.50 -3.92
C ASP A 324 -5.42 -35.84 -5.42
N GLN A 325 -4.38 -35.52 -6.19
CA GLN A 325 -4.28 -35.83 -7.61
C GLN A 325 -4.28 -37.33 -7.92
N TYR A 326 -3.91 -38.18 -6.95
CA TYR A 326 -3.84 -39.64 -7.07
C TYR A 326 -5.14 -40.33 -6.62
N GLY A 327 -6.10 -39.57 -6.06
CA GLY A 327 -7.36 -40.06 -5.55
C GLY A 327 -7.33 -40.52 -4.08
N ASN A 328 -6.22 -40.29 -3.37
CA ASN A 328 -6.13 -40.53 -1.93
C ASN A 328 -6.90 -39.43 -1.18
N THR A 329 -7.62 -39.83 -0.14
CA THR A 329 -8.30 -38.88 0.75
C THR A 329 -7.35 -38.47 1.87
N HIS A 330 -7.28 -37.18 2.14
CA HIS A 330 -6.47 -36.60 3.21
C HIS A 330 -7.35 -35.76 4.13
N SER A 331 -7.32 -36.06 5.43
CA SER A 331 -7.88 -35.22 6.46
C SER A 331 -6.78 -34.55 7.29
N LEU A 332 -6.96 -33.30 7.69
CA LEU A 332 -5.96 -32.62 8.52
C LEU A 332 -5.73 -33.37 9.84
N SER A 333 -6.81 -33.91 10.39
CA SER A 333 -6.82 -34.76 11.58
C SER A 333 -5.97 -36.04 11.47
N ASP A 334 -5.68 -36.55 10.26
CA ASP A 334 -4.82 -37.73 10.05
C ASP A 334 -3.34 -37.42 10.34
N TYR A 335 -2.96 -36.14 10.36
CA TYR A 335 -1.57 -35.68 10.50
C TYR A 335 -1.22 -35.16 11.89
N LYS A 336 -2.07 -35.39 12.90
CA LYS A 336 -1.77 -35.01 14.28
C LYS A 336 -0.42 -35.57 14.73
N GLY A 337 0.37 -34.73 15.39
CA GLY A 337 1.74 -35.04 15.82
C GLY A 337 2.82 -34.75 14.78
N LYS A 338 2.46 -34.30 13.57
CA LYS A 338 3.39 -33.94 12.49
C LYS A 338 3.28 -32.45 12.17
N THR A 339 4.36 -31.85 11.69
CA THR A 339 4.33 -30.49 11.17
C THR A 339 3.80 -30.52 9.74
N ILE A 340 2.98 -29.54 9.37
CA ILE A 340 2.33 -29.51 8.05
C ILE A 340 2.67 -28.22 7.34
N PHE A 341 3.12 -28.35 6.10
CA PHE A 341 3.32 -27.28 5.13
C PHE A 341 2.14 -27.31 4.16
N LEU A 342 1.20 -26.39 4.31
CA LEU A 342 -0.03 -26.33 3.51
C LEU A 342 0.04 -25.13 2.55
N ASN A 343 0.20 -25.39 1.26
CA ASN A 343 0.39 -24.37 0.23
C ASN A 343 -0.81 -24.25 -0.71
N PHE A 344 -1.40 -23.05 -0.78
CA PHE A 344 -2.47 -22.73 -1.71
C PHE A 344 -1.89 -22.09 -2.97
N TRP A 345 -2.16 -22.69 -4.13
CA TRP A 345 -1.52 -22.31 -5.40
C TRP A 345 -2.47 -22.44 -6.60
N ALA A 346 -2.01 -21.98 -7.76
CA ALA A 346 -2.75 -22.08 -9.02
C ALA A 346 -1.82 -22.33 -10.23
N THR A 347 -2.29 -23.04 -11.26
CA THR A 347 -1.45 -23.41 -12.43
C THR A 347 -1.07 -22.22 -13.30
N TRP A 348 -1.90 -21.17 -13.33
CA TRP A 348 -1.66 -19.95 -14.09
C TRP A 348 -0.82 -18.90 -13.33
N CYS A 349 -0.54 -19.14 -12.05
CA CYS A 349 0.16 -18.21 -11.15
C CYS A 349 1.69 -18.31 -11.33
N PRO A 350 2.36 -17.28 -11.90
CA PRO A 350 3.81 -17.32 -12.10
C PRO A 350 4.65 -17.47 -10.82
N PRO A 351 4.39 -16.75 -9.71
CA PRO A 351 5.18 -16.95 -8.48
C PRO A 351 4.99 -18.34 -7.88
N CYS A 352 3.78 -18.92 -7.97
CA CYS A 352 3.52 -20.29 -7.54
C CYS A 352 4.41 -21.27 -8.32
N ARG A 353 4.40 -21.18 -9.65
CA ARG A 353 5.23 -22.04 -10.51
C ARG A 353 6.73 -21.90 -10.23
N ALA A 354 7.17 -20.74 -9.77
CA ALA A 354 8.56 -20.51 -9.42
C ALA A 354 8.97 -21.15 -8.08
N GLU A 355 8.03 -21.35 -7.15
CA GLU A 355 8.32 -21.98 -5.84
C GLU A 355 8.12 -23.50 -5.83
N MET A 356 7.30 -24.05 -6.73
CA MET A 356 7.02 -25.49 -6.80
C MET A 356 8.27 -26.39 -6.89
N PRO A 357 9.36 -26.02 -7.61
CA PRO A 357 10.60 -26.80 -7.59
C PRO A 357 11.25 -26.88 -6.20
N ASP A 358 11.20 -25.78 -5.44
CA ASP A 358 11.73 -25.72 -4.09
C ASP A 358 10.85 -26.54 -3.13
N ILE A 359 9.52 -26.47 -3.28
CA ILE A 359 8.57 -27.31 -2.52
C ILE A 359 8.81 -28.80 -2.80
N GLN A 360 8.99 -29.18 -4.07
CA GLN A 360 9.29 -30.55 -4.44
C GLN A 360 10.59 -31.03 -3.78
N LYS A 361 11.63 -30.20 -3.76
CA LYS A 361 12.89 -30.52 -3.09
C LYS A 361 12.71 -30.69 -1.59
N ILE A 362 11.89 -29.87 -0.94
CA ILE A 362 11.56 -30.02 0.49
C ILE A 362 10.80 -31.32 0.74
N TYR A 363 9.80 -31.63 -0.08
CA TYR A 363 9.05 -32.88 -0.02
C TYR A 363 9.97 -34.10 -0.15
N GLU A 364 11.01 -34.04 -0.98
CA GLU A 364 12.00 -35.11 -1.12
C GLU A 364 13.04 -35.16 0.01
N THR A 365 13.27 -34.03 0.70
CA THR A 365 14.33 -33.90 1.72
C THR A 365 13.85 -34.30 3.11
N TYR A 366 12.60 -33.98 3.46
CA TYR A 366 12.06 -34.23 4.79
C TYR A 366 11.33 -35.57 4.87
N ASP A 367 11.56 -36.30 5.95
CA ASP A 367 10.83 -37.53 6.23
C ASP A 367 9.37 -37.22 6.61
N THR A 368 8.46 -38.11 6.23
CA THR A 368 7.04 -38.04 6.62
C THR A 368 6.75 -38.81 7.90
N GLU A 369 7.76 -39.44 8.52
CA GLU A 369 7.67 -40.26 9.73
C GLU A 369 8.68 -39.78 10.80
N GLY A 370 8.40 -40.08 12.07
CA GLY A 370 9.28 -39.72 13.20
C GLY A 370 9.01 -38.35 13.85
N ASP A 371 9.90 -37.99 14.77
CA ASP A 371 9.79 -36.79 15.62
C ASP A 371 10.09 -35.47 14.89
N ASP A 372 10.52 -35.52 13.63
CA ASP A 372 10.74 -34.35 12.75
C ASP A 372 9.92 -34.46 11.45
N ALA A 373 8.83 -35.24 11.48
CA ALA A 373 7.98 -35.46 10.31
C ALA A 373 7.37 -34.16 9.76
N LEU A 374 7.55 -33.95 8.45
CA LEU A 374 6.93 -32.87 7.68
C LEU A 374 5.95 -33.45 6.66
N ILE A 375 4.72 -32.93 6.65
CA ILE A 375 3.71 -33.25 5.66
C ILE A 375 3.55 -32.05 4.73
N VAL A 376 3.91 -32.22 3.45
CA VAL A 376 3.77 -31.18 2.42
C VAL A 376 2.49 -31.42 1.63
N LEU A 377 1.58 -30.45 1.62
CA LEU A 377 0.31 -30.50 0.91
C LEU A 377 0.14 -29.24 0.06
N GLY A 378 -0.08 -29.41 -1.23
CA GLY A 378 -0.61 -28.35 -2.09
C GLY A 378 -2.14 -28.35 -2.06
N VAL A 379 -2.77 -27.21 -2.29
CA VAL A 379 -4.21 -27.07 -2.49
C VAL A 379 -4.45 -26.26 -3.76
N ALA A 380 -5.21 -26.83 -4.67
CA ALA A 380 -5.64 -26.19 -5.91
C ALA A 380 -7.18 -26.20 -6.00
N GLY A 381 -7.76 -25.18 -6.65
CA GLY A 381 -9.21 -25.05 -6.81
C GLY A 381 -9.65 -25.28 -8.27
N PRO A 382 -9.93 -26.53 -8.69
CA PRO A 382 -10.33 -26.82 -10.07
C PRO A 382 -11.53 -25.98 -10.54
N GLY A 383 -11.40 -25.31 -11.69
CA GLY A 383 -12.46 -24.48 -12.25
C GLY A 383 -12.75 -23.18 -11.50
N TYR A 384 -11.96 -22.84 -10.48
CA TYR A 384 -12.07 -21.57 -9.76
C TYR A 384 -11.31 -20.45 -10.50
N GLY A 385 -12.01 -19.41 -10.92
CA GLY A 385 -11.41 -18.27 -11.63
C GLY A 385 -10.80 -18.66 -12.98
N ASN A 386 -9.48 -18.52 -13.12
CA ASN A 386 -8.72 -18.89 -14.33
C ASN A 386 -8.05 -20.28 -14.21
N GLU A 387 -8.37 -21.05 -13.18
CA GLU A 387 -7.78 -22.38 -12.97
C GLU A 387 -8.27 -23.41 -13.98
N LYS A 388 -7.41 -24.38 -14.30
CA LYS A 388 -7.74 -25.53 -15.14
C LYS A 388 -8.75 -26.47 -14.47
N SER A 389 -9.27 -27.43 -15.23
CA SER A 389 -10.03 -28.55 -14.65
C SER A 389 -9.12 -29.43 -13.80
N GLU A 390 -9.72 -30.35 -13.04
CA GLU A 390 -8.99 -31.31 -12.22
C GLU A 390 -7.97 -32.11 -13.06
N GLU A 391 -8.37 -32.54 -14.25
CA GLU A 391 -7.50 -33.23 -15.20
C GLU A 391 -6.37 -32.33 -15.72
N GLY A 392 -6.67 -31.05 -15.99
CA GLY A 392 -5.66 -30.10 -16.46
C GLY A 392 -4.63 -29.72 -15.39
N ILE A 393 -5.00 -29.78 -14.11
CA ILE A 393 -4.06 -29.63 -12.98
C ILE A 393 -3.19 -30.89 -12.87
N LYS A 394 -3.78 -32.09 -12.97
CA LYS A 394 -3.03 -33.36 -12.97
C LYS A 394 -1.99 -33.40 -14.07
N GLU A 395 -2.39 -33.09 -15.30
CA GLU A 395 -1.49 -33.00 -16.45
C GLU A 395 -0.36 -31.99 -16.20
N PHE A 396 -0.66 -30.82 -15.63
CA PHE A 396 0.36 -29.84 -15.28
C PHE A 396 1.38 -30.37 -14.26
N LEU A 397 0.93 -31.08 -13.22
CA LEU A 397 1.80 -31.66 -12.20
C LEU A 397 2.71 -32.75 -12.81
N ASP A 398 2.13 -33.62 -13.64
CA ASP A 398 2.85 -34.71 -14.33
C ASP A 398 3.90 -34.16 -15.31
N GLU A 399 3.53 -33.16 -16.13
CA GLU A 399 4.44 -32.54 -17.11
C GLU A 399 5.66 -31.87 -16.46
N ASN A 400 5.49 -31.34 -15.26
CA ASN A 400 6.55 -30.64 -14.53
C ASN A 400 7.24 -31.53 -13.46
N GLY A 401 6.78 -32.78 -13.28
CA GLY A 401 7.40 -33.75 -12.38
C GLY A 401 7.17 -33.49 -10.89
N TYR A 402 6.06 -32.85 -10.52
CA TYR A 402 5.72 -32.58 -9.12
C TYR A 402 4.95 -33.73 -8.50
N THR A 403 5.51 -34.34 -7.45
CA THR A 403 4.98 -35.58 -6.87
C THR A 403 4.30 -35.38 -5.51
N TYR A 404 4.53 -34.25 -4.83
CA TYR A 404 3.91 -33.97 -3.54
C TYR A 404 2.37 -33.95 -3.66
N PRO A 405 1.61 -34.38 -2.64
CA PRO A 405 0.15 -34.42 -2.72
C PRO A 405 -0.45 -33.02 -2.91
N VAL A 406 -1.31 -32.87 -3.92
CA VAL A 406 -2.09 -31.67 -4.23
C VAL A 406 -3.56 -31.98 -4.11
N LEU A 407 -4.18 -31.40 -3.09
CA LEU A 407 -5.58 -31.52 -2.76
C LEU A 407 -6.45 -30.66 -3.68
N MET A 408 -7.53 -31.25 -4.17
CA MET A 408 -8.48 -30.61 -5.09
C MET A 408 -9.67 -30.04 -4.31
N ASP A 409 -9.69 -28.72 -4.10
CA ASP A 409 -10.83 -28.02 -3.50
C ASP A 409 -11.85 -27.64 -4.58
N THR A 410 -12.69 -28.60 -4.98
CA THR A 410 -13.69 -28.40 -6.03
C THR A 410 -14.85 -27.48 -5.62
N THR A 411 -15.08 -27.28 -4.32
CA THR A 411 -16.17 -26.43 -3.81
C THR A 411 -15.69 -25.01 -3.51
N GLY A 412 -14.38 -24.82 -3.28
CA GLY A 412 -13.81 -23.57 -2.82
C GLY A 412 -14.04 -23.32 -1.33
N GLU A 413 -14.58 -24.29 -0.60
CA GLU A 413 -14.87 -24.16 0.83
C GLU A 413 -13.59 -24.04 1.64
N LEU A 414 -12.53 -24.77 1.27
CA LEU A 414 -11.25 -24.69 1.98
C LEU A 414 -10.55 -23.37 1.71
N PHE A 415 -10.54 -22.91 0.46
CA PHE A 415 -10.07 -21.58 0.07
C PHE A 415 -10.78 -20.47 0.87
N SER A 416 -12.11 -20.55 0.99
CA SER A 416 -12.89 -19.59 1.77
C SER A 416 -12.62 -19.70 3.27
N ALA A 417 -12.49 -20.91 3.81
CA ALA A 417 -12.31 -21.14 5.23
C ALA A 417 -10.95 -20.63 5.73
N TYR A 418 -9.88 -20.85 4.96
CA TYR A 418 -8.55 -20.31 5.25
C TYR A 418 -8.38 -18.84 4.81
N GLY A 419 -9.41 -18.21 4.24
CA GLY A 419 -9.39 -16.79 3.86
C GLY A 419 -8.37 -16.46 2.77
N ILE A 420 -8.24 -17.33 1.77
CA ILE A 420 -7.22 -17.20 0.73
C ILE A 420 -7.66 -16.19 -0.34
N TYR A 421 -6.98 -15.05 -0.41
CA TYR A 421 -7.24 -14.00 -1.41
C TYR A 421 -6.06 -13.77 -2.37
N SER A 422 -4.91 -14.39 -2.12
CA SER A 422 -3.67 -14.25 -2.88
C SER A 422 -2.99 -15.59 -3.08
N TYR A 423 -2.28 -15.75 -4.20
CA TYR A 423 -1.48 -16.92 -4.51
C TYR A 423 0.00 -16.54 -4.73
N PRO A 424 0.97 -17.36 -4.28
CA PRO A 424 0.81 -18.48 -3.36
C PRO A 424 0.56 -17.99 -1.92
N THR A 425 -0.06 -18.82 -1.10
CA THR A 425 -0.14 -18.60 0.36
C THR A 425 0.16 -19.91 1.08
N THR A 426 1.12 -19.90 1.99
CA THR A 426 1.57 -21.09 2.71
C THR A 426 1.26 -20.95 4.20
N PHE A 427 0.58 -21.94 4.77
CA PHE A 427 0.33 -22.08 6.20
C PHE A 427 1.26 -23.14 6.79
N MET A 428 1.84 -22.81 7.95
CA MET A 428 2.57 -23.76 8.78
C MET A 428 1.69 -24.16 9.95
N ILE A 429 1.41 -25.46 10.05
CA ILE A 429 0.61 -26.03 11.13
C ILE A 429 1.55 -26.85 12.01
N ASP A 430 1.50 -26.60 13.31
CA ASP A 430 2.31 -27.31 14.29
C ASP A 430 1.76 -28.72 14.57
N ARG A 431 2.48 -29.46 15.40
CA ARG A 431 2.18 -30.86 15.73
C ARG A 431 0.88 -31.04 16.50
N ASP A 432 0.45 -29.98 17.18
CA ASP A 432 -0.79 -29.95 17.96
C ASP A 432 -2.01 -29.64 17.08
N GLY A 433 -1.79 -29.33 15.79
CA GLY A 433 -2.83 -28.98 14.83
C GLY A 433 -3.21 -27.51 14.88
N ASN A 434 -2.34 -26.64 15.38
CA ASN A 434 -2.56 -25.21 15.44
C ASN A 434 -1.76 -24.48 14.36
N VAL A 435 -2.28 -23.36 13.88
CA VAL A 435 -1.60 -22.50 12.92
C VAL A 435 -0.44 -21.79 13.62
N PHE A 436 0.79 -22.22 13.32
CA PHE A 436 2.00 -21.57 13.83
C PHE A 436 2.23 -20.21 13.16
N GLY A 437 1.90 -20.11 11.87
CA GLY A 437 1.98 -18.88 11.08
C GLY A 437 1.61 -19.13 9.62
N TYR A 438 1.58 -18.06 8.83
CA TYR A 438 1.40 -18.14 7.39
C TYR A 438 2.29 -17.12 6.67
N ALA A 439 2.58 -17.39 5.41
CA ALA A 439 3.27 -16.47 4.51
C ALA A 439 2.45 -16.30 3.23
N SER A 440 2.17 -15.06 2.86
CA SER A 440 1.54 -14.71 1.58
C SER A 440 2.63 -14.24 0.61
N GLY A 441 2.62 -14.78 -0.61
CA GLY A 441 3.63 -14.52 -1.64
C GLY A 441 4.67 -15.63 -1.79
N GLN A 442 5.50 -15.49 -2.81
CA GLN A 442 6.50 -16.49 -3.20
C GLN A 442 7.53 -16.71 -2.08
N LEU A 443 7.80 -17.97 -1.76
CA LEU A 443 8.92 -18.37 -0.90
C LEU A 443 10.08 -18.93 -1.72
N ASN A 444 11.31 -18.77 -1.23
CA ASN A 444 12.47 -19.51 -1.73
C ASN A 444 12.82 -20.64 -0.77
N GLU A 445 13.68 -21.58 -1.22
CA GLU A 445 14.10 -22.74 -0.42
C GLU A 445 14.59 -22.38 1.00
N ASP A 446 15.43 -21.34 1.16
CA ASP A 446 15.98 -20.97 2.46
C ASP A 446 14.91 -20.43 3.42
N MET A 447 13.97 -19.63 2.91
CA MET A 447 12.83 -19.14 3.68
C MET A 447 11.92 -20.28 4.10
N MET A 448 11.63 -21.22 3.20
CA MET A 448 10.80 -22.38 3.51
C MET A 448 11.44 -23.24 4.61
N LYS A 449 12.74 -23.54 4.51
CA LYS A 449 13.46 -24.28 5.57
C LYS A 449 13.42 -23.55 6.90
N ASN A 450 13.63 -22.24 6.88
CA ASN A 450 13.61 -21.44 8.09
C ASN A 450 12.24 -21.47 8.79
N ILE A 451 11.14 -21.30 8.04
CA ILE A 451 9.79 -21.36 8.64
C ILE A 451 9.41 -22.77 9.10
N ILE A 452 9.90 -23.81 8.41
CA ILE A 452 9.72 -25.20 8.82
C ILE A 452 10.44 -25.45 10.15
N GLU A 453 11.72 -25.07 10.26
CA GLU A 453 12.51 -25.20 11.49
C GLU A 453 11.89 -24.43 12.65
N GLN A 454 11.46 -23.19 12.43
CA GLN A 454 10.77 -22.40 13.45
C GLN A 454 9.49 -23.09 13.96
N THR A 455 8.72 -23.69 13.04
CA THR A 455 7.48 -24.40 13.37
C THR A 455 7.75 -25.69 14.13
N MET A 456 8.77 -26.45 13.73
CA MET A 456 9.18 -27.68 14.42
C MET A 456 9.74 -27.40 15.81
N GLU A 457 10.50 -26.32 15.98
CA GLU A 457 11.05 -25.89 17.28
C GLU A 457 10.04 -25.15 18.17
N GLY A 458 8.90 -24.71 17.60
CA GLY A 458 7.92 -23.86 18.28
C GLY A 458 8.44 -22.45 18.63
N LYS A 459 9.47 -21.95 17.93
CA LYS A 459 10.14 -20.67 18.22
C LYS A 459 10.12 -19.75 17.01
N ARG A 460 9.44 -18.60 17.14
CA ARG A 460 9.49 -17.52 16.13
C ARG A 460 10.82 -16.77 16.28
N ARG A 461 11.64 -16.71 15.23
CA ARG A 461 12.96 -16.06 15.22
C ARG A 461 12.98 -14.75 14.46
#